data_AF-H3A128-F1
#
_entry.id   AF-H3A128-F1
#
_cell.length_a   1.000
_cell.length_b   1.000
_cell.length_c   1.000
_cell.angle_alpha   90.00
_cell.angle_beta   90.00
_cell.angle_gamma   90.00
#
_symmetry.space_group_name_H-M   'P 1'
#
loop_
_entity.id
_entity.type
_entity.pdbx_description
1 polymer ?
#
loop_
_entity_poly.entity_id
_entity_poly.type
_entity_poly.pdbx_seq_one_letter_code
_entity_poly.pdbx_strand_id
1 'polypeptide(L)' 'LRQAIKEKRRGVFLLHDNAPVHKACVAQAVIHECGFEQLNHPPCSPDLAPSDYHLF' A
#
# COMPACT_ATOMS: atom_id res chain seq x y z
N LEU A 1 -14.92 15.21 -7.13
CA LEU A 1 -14.94 14.01 -6.25
C LEU A 1 -13.55 13.36 -6.11
N ARG A 2 -12.92 12.88 -7.20
CA ARG A 2 -11.61 12.20 -7.16
C ARG A 2 -10.49 13.02 -6.49
N GLN A 3 -10.41 14.32 -6.76
CA GLN A 3 -9.42 15.20 -6.14
C GLN A 3 -9.62 15.35 -4.63
N ALA A 4 -10.85 15.51 -4.17
CA ALA A 4 -11.16 15.63 -2.73
C ALA A 4 -10.85 14.33 -1.97
N ILE A 5 -11.04 13.17 -2.60
CA ILE A 5 -10.66 11.87 -2.04
C ILE A 5 -9.14 11.76 -1.95
N LYS A 6 -8.41 12.16 -3.01
CA LYS A 6 -6.94 12.19 -3.01
C LYS A 6 -6.41 13.10 -1.90
N GLU A 7 -6.96 14.29 -1.73
CA GLU A 7 -6.53 15.23 -0.70
C GLU A 7 -6.73 14.65 0.71
N LYS A 8 -7.85 13.95 0.95
CA LYS A 8 -8.10 13.24 2.22
C LYS A 8 -7.16 12.07 2.49
N ARG A 9 -6.48 11.54 1.47
CA ARG A 9 -5.57 10.40 1.56
C ARG A 9 -4.10 10.80 1.65
N ARG A 10 -3.78 12.09 1.54
CA ARG A 10 -2.41 12.59 1.75
C ARG A 10 -1.93 12.22 3.15
N GLY A 11 -0.72 11.70 3.22
CA GLY A 11 -0.09 11.24 4.47
C GLY A 11 -0.59 9.88 4.96
N VAL A 12 -1.38 9.14 4.16
CA VAL A 12 -1.73 7.75 4.48
C VAL A 12 -0.60 6.82 4.04
N PHE A 13 -0.07 6.07 5.00
CA PHE A 13 0.91 5.03 4.76
C PHE A 13 0.23 3.71 4.40
N LEU A 14 0.67 3.12 3.29
CA LEU A 14 0.20 1.84 2.79
C LEU A 14 1.24 0.75 3.13
N LEU A 15 0.83 -0.22 3.95
CA LEU A 15 1.59 -1.44 4.22
C LEU A 15 0.93 -2.60 3.47
N HIS A 16 1.67 -3.20 2.53
CA HIS A 16 1.29 -4.44 1.86
C HIS A 16 2.55 -5.28 1.61
N ASP A 17 2.35 -6.55 1.28
CA ASP A 17 3.46 -7.45 0.99
C ASP A 17 4.15 -7.11 -0.34
N ASN A 18 5.27 -7.76 -0.61
CA ASN A 18 6.08 -7.50 -1.80
C ASN A 18 5.68 -8.36 -3.01
N ALA A 19 4.45 -8.88 -3.07
CA ALA A 19 4.04 -9.77 -4.16
C ALA A 19 4.20 -9.07 -5.52
N PRO A 20 4.53 -9.82 -6.60
CA PRO A 20 4.78 -9.22 -7.93
C PRO A 20 3.62 -8.36 -8.44
N VAL A 21 2.38 -8.71 -8.09
CA VAL A 21 1.18 -7.95 -8.45
C VAL A 21 1.17 -6.53 -7.86
N HIS A 22 1.67 -6.35 -6.64
CA HIS A 22 1.75 -5.04 -6.00
C HIS A 22 2.93 -4.21 -6.51
N LYS A 23 3.97 -4.86 -7.03
CA LYS A 23 5.12 -4.20 -7.66
C LYS A 23 4.92 -3.87 -9.14
N ALA A 24 3.84 -4.34 -9.77
CA ALA A 24 3.55 -4.05 -11.16
C ALA A 24 3.41 -2.54 -11.40
N CYS A 25 3.87 -2.05 -12.56
CA CYS A 25 3.85 -0.62 -12.89
C CYS A 25 2.45 0.00 -12.77
N VAL A 26 1.41 -0.76 -13.15
CA VAL A 26 0.01 -0.32 -13.05
C VAL A 26 -0.41 -0.13 -11.59
N ALA A 27 -0.04 -1.06 -10.70
CA ALA A 27 -0.33 -0.94 -9.28
C ALA A 27 0.39 0.27 -8.67
N GLN A 28 1.69 0.41 -8.95
CA GLN A 28 2.50 1.53 -8.46
C GLN A 28 1.98 2.89 -8.94
N ALA A 29 1.54 3.00 -10.20
CA ALA A 29 0.92 4.20 -10.73
C ALA A 29 -0.36 4.57 -9.97
N VAL A 30 -1.24 3.59 -9.72
CA VAL A 30 -2.50 3.82 -8.99
C VAL A 30 -2.25 4.22 -7.54
N ILE A 31 -1.26 3.62 -6.87
CA ILE A 31 -0.89 3.97 -5.49
C ILE A 31 -0.46 5.44 -5.43
N HIS A 32 0.41 5.87 -6.33
CA HIS A 32 0.87 7.27 -6.43
C HIS A 32 -0.27 8.23 -6.80
N GLU A 33 -1.12 7.86 -7.76
CA GLU A 33 -2.29 8.66 -8.14
C GLU A 33 -3.26 8.85 -6.97
N CYS A 34 -3.41 7.83 -6.13
CA CYS A 34 -4.25 7.87 -4.94
C CYS A 34 -3.65 8.70 -3.78
N GLY A 35 -2.37 9.08 -3.85
CA GLY A 35 -1.69 9.89 -2.84
C GLY A 35 -1.20 9.11 -1.62
N PHE A 36 -1.03 7.80 -1.75
CA PHE A 36 -0.51 6.93 -0.69
C PHE A 36 1.02 6.89 -0.69
N GLU A 37 1.60 6.82 0.51
CA GLU A 37 3.03 6.58 0.72
C GLU A 37 3.24 5.11 1.08
N GLN A 38 4.03 4.36 0.30
CA GLN A 38 4.29 2.96 0.60
C GLN A 38 5.36 2.82 1.70
N LEU A 39 5.08 1.94 2.67
CA LEU A 39 6.08 1.53 3.65
C LEU A 39 6.94 0.40 3.07
N ASN A 40 8.23 0.43 3.41
CA ASN A 40 9.13 -0.67 3.08
C ASN A 40 8.71 -1.92 3.87
N HIS A 41 8.31 -2.96 3.16
CA HIS A 41 8.04 -4.27 3.75
C HIS A 41 9.12 -5.26 3.30
N PRO A 42 9.72 -6.04 4.22
CA PRO A 42 10.67 -7.09 3.85
C PRO A 42 9.98 -8.24 3.09
N PRO A 43 10.69 -8.98 2.22
CA PRO A 43 10.12 -10.14 1.55
C PRO A 43 9.65 -11.22 2.55
N CYS A 44 8.49 -11.83 2.27
CA CYS A 44 7.99 -13.02 2.96
C CYS A 44 7.95 -12.90 4.50
N SER A 45 7.50 -11.76 5.04
CA SER A 45 7.47 -11.50 6.49
C SER A 45 6.03 -11.34 7.02
N PRO A 46 5.26 -12.43 7.11
CA PRO A 46 3.86 -12.38 7.56
C PRO A 46 3.74 -11.91 9.02
N ASP A 47 4.75 -12.16 9.85
CA ASP A 47 4.86 -11.66 11.23
C ASP A 47 4.91 -10.12 11.32
N LEU A 48 5.24 -9.45 10.21
CA LEU A 48 5.27 -7.98 10.10
C LEU A 48 4.05 -7.40 9.40
N ALA A 49 3.13 -8.25 8.91
CA ALA A 49 1.91 -7.84 8.26
C ALA A 49 0.72 -8.01 9.22
N PRO A 50 0.11 -6.92 9.72
CA PRO A 50 -1.03 -7.01 10.65
C PRO A 50 -2.22 -7.80 10.08
N SER A 51 -2.36 -7.84 8.76
CA SER A 51 -3.32 -8.72 8.09
C SER A 51 -3.08 -10.19 8.43
N ASP A 52 -1.83 -10.63 8.46
CA ASP A 52 -1.46 -12.05 8.47
C ASP A 52 -1.24 -12.57 9.89
N TYR A 53 -0.82 -11.72 10.84
CA TYR A 53 -0.57 -12.15 12.23
C TYR A 53 -1.71 -11.82 13.21
N HIS A 54 -2.62 -10.90 12.86
CA HIS A 54 -3.66 -10.44 13.79
C HIS A 54 -5.08 -10.56 13.23
N LEU A 55 -5.29 -10.22 11.96
CA LEU A 55 -6.63 -10.16 11.37
C LEU A 55 -7.13 -11.52 10.85
N PHE A 56 -6.26 -12.27 10.16
CA PHE A 56 -6.53 -13.60 9.59
C PHE A 56 -5.84 -14.70 10.40
#